data_AF-A0AAX0WTA5-F1
#
_entry.id   AF-A0AAX0WTA5-F1
#
_cell.length_a   1.000
_cell.length_b   1.000
_cell.length_c   1.000
_cell.angle_alpha   90.00
_cell.angle_beta   90.00
_cell.angle_gamma   90.00
#
_symmetry.space_group_name_H-M   'P 1'
#
loop_
_entity.id
_entity.type
_entity.pdbx_description
1 polymer ?
#
loop_
_entity_poly.entity_id
_entity_poly.type
_entity_poly.pdbx_seq_one_letter_code
_entity_poly.pdbx_strand_id
1 'polypeptide(L)'
;MAFLKRWQIRRIVKKIKAMQANRVNNQPGDEMVKKESAYYFELAAIYSKLKGNKKFPFAHLMYMECYRAAAMLDNAEANYQLGQMILEEAKFRQNLEKEGVFKSEANLKKCNQLFEEAHAYLLAAIALNHIAAKRLRGLSFINGWGLEADKKTGFELIVASIEEEGSWDRVPQIFASMGLNKPEFFSQIMQRRKSS
;
A
#
# COMPACT_ATOMS: atom_id res chain seq x y z
N MET A 1 0.49 -7.97 -29.85
CA MET A 1 0.65 -7.50 -28.45
C MET A 1 0.92 -8.60 -27.42
N ALA A 2 0.07 -9.63 -27.29
CA ALA A 2 0.25 -10.65 -26.23
C ALA A 2 1.59 -11.43 -26.30
N PHE A 3 2.10 -11.70 -27.51
CA PHE A 3 3.39 -12.37 -27.69
C PHE A 3 4.58 -11.54 -27.16
N LEU A 4 4.62 -10.25 -27.50
CA LEU A 4 5.61 -9.30 -26.97
C LEU A 4 5.56 -9.21 -25.44
N LYS A 5 4.35 -9.15 -24.85
CA LYS A 5 4.19 -9.14 -23.39
C LYS A 5 4.66 -10.43 -22.73
N ARG A 6 4.37 -11.60 -23.31
CA ARG A 6 4.91 -12.89 -22.82
C ARG A 6 6.43 -12.93 -22.86
N TRP A 7 7.03 -12.43 -23.94
CA TRP A 7 8.48 -12.35 -24.06
C TRP A 7 9.09 -11.41 -23.00
N GLN A 8 8.51 -10.20 -22.82
CA GLN A 8 8.93 -9.26 -21.77
C GLN A 8 8.87 -9.89 -20.37
N ILE A 9 7.74 -10.52 -20.02
CA ILE A 9 7.55 -11.21 -18.76
C ILE A 9 8.63 -12.29 -18.57
N ARG A 10 8.84 -13.17 -19.55
CA ARG A 10 9.86 -14.23 -19.48
C ARG A 10 11.25 -13.68 -19.26
N ARG A 11 11.60 -12.60 -19.96
CA ARG A 11 12.89 -11.92 -19.84
C ARG A 11 13.10 -11.38 -18.43
N ILE A 12 12.11 -10.69 -17.86
CA ILE A 12 12.19 -10.13 -16.50
C ILE A 12 12.26 -11.25 -15.46
N VAL A 13 11.39 -12.26 -15.56
CA VAL A 13 11.38 -13.42 -14.66
C VAL A 13 12.72 -14.14 -14.66
N LYS A 14 13.38 -14.31 -15.81
CA LYS A 14 14.72 -14.90 -15.89
C LYS A 14 15.75 -14.09 -15.09
N LYS A 15 15.70 -12.75 -15.15
CA LYS A 15 16.60 -11.88 -14.38
C LYS A 15 16.33 -11.96 -12.88
N ILE A 16 15.06 -11.91 -12.47
CA ILE A 16 14.65 -12.06 -11.07
C ILE A 16 15.16 -13.39 -10.51
N LYS A 17 14.94 -14.51 -11.21
CA LYS A 17 15.41 -15.83 -10.76
C LYS A 17 16.92 -15.88 -10.56
N ALA A 18 17.69 -15.26 -11.44
CA ALA A 18 19.15 -15.18 -11.29
C ALA A 18 19.55 -14.35 -10.06
N MET A 19 18.85 -13.24 -9.78
CA MET A 19 19.09 -12.41 -8.59
C MET A 19 18.69 -13.12 -7.29
N GLN A 20 17.54 -13.78 -7.27
CA GLN A 20 17.10 -14.61 -6.14
C GLN A 20 18.12 -15.71 -5.84
N ALA A 21 18.58 -16.45 -6.85
CA ALA A 21 19.59 -17.49 -6.68
C ALA A 21 20.92 -16.91 -6.16
N ASN A 22 21.29 -15.71 -6.58
CA ASN A 22 22.49 -15.05 -6.08
C ASN A 22 22.32 -14.63 -4.60
N ARG A 23 21.18 -14.04 -4.20
CA ARG A 23 20.90 -13.69 -2.79
C ARG A 23 20.88 -14.89 -1.86
N VAL A 24 20.40 -16.05 -2.32
CA VAL A 24 20.36 -17.26 -1.48
C VAL A 24 21.77 -17.76 -1.17
N ASN A 25 22.70 -17.61 -2.12
CA ASN A 25 24.04 -18.19 -2.01
C ASN A 25 25.11 -17.17 -1.56
N ASN A 26 24.80 -15.87 -1.60
CA ASN A 26 25.74 -14.79 -1.31
C ASN A 26 25.04 -13.69 -0.51
N GLN A 27 25.80 -12.85 0.20
CA GLN A 27 25.26 -11.63 0.79
C GLN A 27 25.12 -10.56 -0.31
N PRO A 28 23.89 -10.23 -0.76
CA PRO A 28 23.72 -9.25 -1.83
C PRO A 28 24.01 -7.84 -1.29
N GLY A 29 24.67 -7.00 -2.09
CA GLY A 29 24.75 -5.58 -1.79
C GLY A 29 23.41 -4.87 -2.01
N ASP A 30 23.20 -3.74 -1.34
CA ASP A 30 21.95 -2.96 -1.40
C ASP A 30 21.50 -2.61 -2.83
N GLU A 31 22.44 -2.30 -3.71
CA GLU A 31 22.15 -1.99 -5.11
C GLU A 31 21.50 -3.18 -5.84
N MET A 32 21.95 -4.40 -5.53
CA MET A 32 21.43 -5.63 -6.12
C MET A 32 20.00 -5.89 -5.65
N VAL A 33 19.72 -5.68 -4.36
CA VAL A 33 18.37 -5.79 -3.77
C VAL A 33 17.43 -4.73 -4.38
N LYS A 34 17.88 -3.47 -4.49
CA LYS A 34 17.11 -2.40 -5.14
C LYS A 34 16.79 -2.74 -6.60
N LYS A 35 17.75 -3.32 -7.33
CA LYS A 35 17.57 -3.72 -8.72
C LYS A 35 16.60 -4.89 -8.88
N GLU A 36 16.66 -5.88 -7.98
CA GLU A 36 15.67 -6.97 -7.96
C GLU A 36 14.27 -6.42 -7.68
N SER A 37 14.14 -5.55 -6.69
CA SER A 37 12.89 -4.86 -6.36
C SER A 37 12.33 -4.14 -7.60
N ALA A 38 13.15 -3.35 -8.29
CA ALA A 38 12.75 -2.64 -9.51
C ALA A 38 12.20 -3.58 -10.62
N TYR A 39 12.72 -4.79 -10.75
CA TYR A 39 12.19 -5.76 -11.70
C TYR A 39 10.80 -6.29 -11.32
N TYR A 40 10.50 -6.43 -10.02
CA TYR A 40 9.13 -6.73 -9.60
C TYR A 40 8.18 -5.57 -9.93
N PHE A 41 8.59 -4.31 -9.75
CA PHE A 41 7.78 -3.16 -10.17
C PHE A 41 7.54 -3.12 -11.69
N GLU A 42 8.57 -3.39 -12.51
CA GLU A 42 8.42 -3.51 -13.98
C GLU A 42 7.41 -4.61 -14.33
N LEU A 43 7.49 -5.75 -13.63
CA LEU A 43 6.60 -6.87 -13.85
C LEU A 43 5.16 -6.57 -13.40
N ALA A 44 4.98 -5.89 -12.26
CA ALA A 44 3.69 -5.39 -11.79
C ALA A 44 3.05 -4.46 -12.82
N ALA A 45 3.81 -3.49 -13.36
CA ALA A 45 3.32 -2.56 -14.38
C ALA A 45 2.88 -3.26 -15.68
N ILE A 46 3.47 -4.41 -16.02
CA ILE A 46 3.01 -5.24 -17.13
C ILE A 46 1.71 -5.95 -16.76
N TYR A 47 1.64 -6.62 -15.61
CA TYR A 47 0.46 -7.36 -15.19
C TYR A 47 -0.76 -6.47 -14.94
N SER A 48 -0.58 -5.24 -14.45
CA SER A 48 -1.66 -4.29 -14.28
C SER A 48 -2.40 -3.99 -15.59
N LYS A 49 -1.65 -3.85 -16.69
CA LYS A 49 -2.17 -3.63 -18.05
C LYS A 49 -2.79 -4.88 -18.68
N LEU A 50 -2.63 -6.05 -18.05
CA LEU A 50 -3.15 -7.33 -18.52
C LEU A 50 -4.34 -7.83 -17.70
N LYS A 51 -4.80 -7.08 -16.69
CA LYS A 51 -6.00 -7.40 -15.91
C LYS A 51 -7.21 -7.57 -16.85
N GLY A 52 -7.98 -8.64 -16.64
CA GLY A 52 -9.13 -9.01 -17.49
C GLY A 52 -8.77 -9.63 -18.84
N ASN A 53 -7.49 -9.73 -19.20
CA ASN A 53 -7.09 -10.35 -20.46
C ASN A 53 -7.18 -11.89 -20.39
N LYS A 54 -8.02 -12.50 -21.23
CA LYS A 54 -8.22 -13.96 -21.30
C LYS A 54 -6.92 -14.77 -21.45
N LYS A 55 -5.88 -14.22 -22.10
CA LYS A 55 -4.58 -14.89 -22.28
C LYS A 55 -3.69 -14.85 -21.04
N PHE A 56 -4.07 -14.07 -20.03
CA PHE A 56 -3.40 -13.87 -18.75
C PHE A 56 -4.45 -13.84 -17.62
N PRO A 57 -5.16 -14.96 -17.37
CA PRO A 57 -6.31 -15.00 -16.47
C PRO A 57 -5.96 -14.56 -15.04
N PHE A 58 -4.73 -14.80 -14.60
CA PHE A 58 -4.25 -14.46 -13.25
C PHE A 58 -3.47 -13.15 -13.19
N ALA A 59 -3.56 -12.28 -14.20
CA ALA A 59 -2.80 -11.02 -14.22
C ALA A 59 -3.07 -10.14 -12.98
N HIS A 60 -4.30 -10.15 -12.46
CA HIS A 60 -4.61 -9.42 -11.23
C HIS A 60 -3.89 -9.98 -10.01
N LEU A 61 -3.85 -11.31 -9.85
CA LEU A 61 -3.12 -11.96 -8.76
C LEU A 61 -1.62 -11.70 -8.90
N MET A 62 -1.07 -11.91 -10.11
CA MET A 62 0.35 -11.70 -10.38
C MET A 62 0.80 -10.25 -10.13
N TYR A 63 -0.06 -9.28 -10.37
CA TYR A 63 0.19 -7.88 -10.04
C TYR A 63 0.43 -7.69 -8.53
N MET A 64 -0.42 -8.29 -7.68
CA MET A 64 -0.25 -8.26 -6.22
C MET A 64 1.01 -9.02 -5.77
N GLU A 65 1.26 -10.20 -6.35
CA GLU A 65 2.42 -11.04 -6.03
C GLU A 65 3.75 -10.34 -6.32
N CYS A 66 3.81 -9.48 -7.33
CA CYS A 66 5.00 -8.67 -7.59
C CYS A 66 5.29 -7.71 -6.42
N TYR A 67 4.28 -7.04 -5.88
CA TYR A 67 4.47 -6.18 -4.72
C TYR A 67 4.77 -6.96 -3.45
N ARG A 68 4.16 -8.14 -3.24
CA ARG A 68 4.54 -9.04 -2.13
C ARG A 68 6.02 -9.40 -2.18
N ALA A 69 6.50 -9.83 -3.34
CA ALA A 69 7.90 -10.18 -3.51
C ALA A 69 8.85 -8.97 -3.32
N ALA A 70 8.46 -7.77 -3.77
CA ALA A 70 9.23 -6.56 -3.53
C ALA A 70 9.19 -6.10 -2.06
N ALA A 71 8.06 -6.26 -1.37
CA ALA A 71 7.89 -5.92 0.04
C ALA A 71 8.76 -6.82 0.94
N MET A 72 8.94 -8.09 0.57
CA MET A 72 9.89 -9.01 1.23
C MET A 72 11.36 -8.58 1.13
N LEU A 73 11.67 -7.59 0.29
CA LEU A 73 13.00 -6.98 0.15
C LEU A 73 13.09 -5.63 0.86
N ASP A 74 12.24 -5.42 1.87
CA ASP A 74 12.14 -4.18 2.64
C ASP A 74 11.97 -2.94 1.75
N ASN A 75 11.22 -3.07 0.66
CA ASN A 75 10.89 -1.93 -0.19
C ASN A 75 9.69 -1.17 0.37
N ALA A 76 9.93 0.07 0.80
CA ALA A 76 8.93 0.92 1.45
C ALA A 76 7.69 1.18 0.56
N GLU A 77 7.93 1.50 -0.72
CA GLU A 77 6.87 1.75 -1.71
C GLU A 77 6.05 0.48 -1.97
N ALA A 78 6.68 -0.69 -2.05
CA ALA A 78 5.98 -1.94 -2.26
C ALA A 78 5.08 -2.31 -1.08
N ASN A 79 5.58 -2.13 0.14
CA ASN A 79 4.79 -2.28 1.36
C ASN A 79 3.59 -1.32 1.36
N TYR A 80 3.80 -0.06 0.99
CA TYR A 80 2.72 0.92 0.89
C TYR A 80 1.66 0.54 -0.15
N GLN A 81 2.06 0.25 -1.39
CA GLN A 81 1.15 -0.12 -2.47
C GLN A 81 0.34 -1.37 -2.12
N LEU A 82 1.01 -2.38 -1.56
CA LEU A 82 0.35 -3.61 -1.15
C LEU A 82 -0.64 -3.38 -0.01
N GLY A 83 -0.22 -2.65 1.04
CA GLY A 83 -1.08 -2.24 2.13
C GLY A 83 -2.31 -1.46 1.65
N GLN A 84 -2.13 -0.51 0.73
CA GLN A 84 -3.23 0.25 0.14
C GLN A 84 -4.23 -0.64 -0.61
N MET A 85 -3.75 -1.54 -1.48
CA MET A 85 -4.63 -2.42 -2.25
C MET A 85 -5.44 -3.37 -1.36
N ILE A 86 -4.81 -3.94 -0.34
CA ILE A 86 -5.46 -4.82 0.63
C ILE A 86 -6.47 -4.04 1.47
N LEU A 87 -6.11 -2.83 1.89
CA LEU A 87 -7.00 -1.95 2.66
C LEU A 87 -8.26 -1.59 1.87
N GLU A 88 -8.14 -1.28 0.57
CA GLU A 88 -9.31 -1.00 -0.27
C GLU A 88 -10.22 -2.23 -0.42
N GLU A 89 -9.66 -3.44 -0.54
CA GLU A 89 -10.47 -4.68 -0.51
C GLU A 89 -11.17 -4.86 0.85
N ALA A 90 -10.46 -4.61 1.95
CA ALA A 90 -11.04 -4.70 3.29
C ALA A 90 -12.19 -3.70 3.47
N LYS A 91 -12.02 -2.44 3.04
CA LYS A 91 -13.07 -1.41 3.06
C LYS A 91 -14.28 -1.82 2.22
N PHE A 92 -14.06 -2.37 1.03
CA PHE A 92 -15.14 -2.89 0.19
C PHE A 92 -15.92 -3.98 0.92
N ARG A 93 -15.24 -4.96 1.53
CA ARG A 93 -15.88 -6.04 2.30
C ARG A 93 -16.62 -5.54 3.54
N GLN A 94 -16.08 -4.52 4.22
CA GLN A 94 -16.77 -3.86 5.32
C GLN A 94 -18.07 -3.20 4.83
N ASN A 95 -18.07 -2.61 3.64
CA ASN A 95 -19.29 -2.04 3.06
C ASN A 95 -20.31 -3.12 2.68
N LEU A 96 -19.88 -4.26 2.12
CA LEU A 96 -20.77 -5.41 1.89
C LEU A 96 -21.47 -5.88 3.18
N GLU A 97 -20.74 -5.87 4.29
CA GLU A 97 -21.28 -6.22 5.60
C GLU A 97 -22.33 -5.21 6.10
N LYS A 98 -22.08 -3.91 5.87
CA LYS A 98 -23.00 -2.80 6.23
C LYS A 98 -24.26 -2.78 5.38
N GLU A 99 -24.15 -3.01 4.07
CA GLU A 99 -25.28 -3.04 3.14
C GLU A 99 -26.19 -4.26 3.36
N GLY A 100 -25.66 -5.33 3.96
CA GLY A 100 -26.42 -6.51 4.37
C GLY A 100 -26.75 -7.49 3.23
N VAL A 101 -26.74 -7.05 1.96
CA VAL A 101 -27.08 -7.91 0.80
C VAL A 101 -26.10 -9.08 0.64
N PHE A 102 -24.81 -8.82 0.81
CA PHE A 102 -23.73 -9.83 0.69
C PHE A 102 -23.07 -10.15 2.04
N LYS A 103 -23.75 -9.83 3.14
CA LYS A 103 -23.30 -10.10 4.49
C LYS A 103 -23.15 -11.61 4.70
N SER A 104 -22.00 -12.01 5.26
CA SER A 104 -21.75 -13.38 5.65
C SER A 104 -20.62 -13.44 6.67
N GLU A 105 -20.63 -14.45 7.52
CA GLU A 105 -19.54 -14.68 8.48
C GLU A 105 -18.18 -14.87 7.77
N ALA A 106 -18.18 -15.53 6.61
CA ALA A 106 -16.99 -15.67 5.77
C ALA A 106 -16.47 -14.31 5.28
N ASN A 107 -17.35 -13.41 4.87
CA ASN A 107 -16.98 -12.04 4.49
C ASN A 107 -16.39 -11.28 5.68
N LEU A 108 -17.03 -11.33 6.85
CA LEU A 108 -16.55 -10.65 8.06
C LEU A 108 -15.17 -11.14 8.47
N LYS A 109 -14.97 -12.47 8.51
CA LYS A 109 -13.66 -13.06 8.81
C LYS A 109 -12.59 -12.61 7.83
N LYS A 110 -12.89 -12.63 6.52
CA LYS A 110 -11.95 -12.19 5.49
C LYS A 110 -11.66 -10.70 5.58
N CYS A 111 -12.67 -9.88 5.88
CA CYS A 111 -12.54 -8.45 6.08
C CYS A 111 -11.54 -8.14 7.20
N ASN A 112 -11.68 -8.80 8.36
CA ASN A 112 -10.79 -8.61 9.50
C ASN A 112 -9.34 -9.02 9.17
N GLN A 113 -9.15 -10.18 8.53
CA GLN A 113 -7.84 -10.64 8.07
C GLN A 113 -7.17 -9.65 7.11
N LEU A 114 -7.93 -9.07 6.18
CA LEU A 114 -7.39 -8.09 5.24
C LEU A 114 -7.03 -6.78 5.94
N PHE A 115 -7.80 -6.33 6.94
CA PHE A 115 -7.41 -5.17 7.74
C PHE A 115 -6.11 -5.41 8.50
N GLU A 116 -5.97 -6.57 9.14
CA GLU A 116 -4.73 -6.96 9.83
C GLU A 116 -3.54 -6.99 8.86
N GLU A 117 -3.68 -7.67 7.71
CA GLU A 117 -2.64 -7.78 6.68
C GLU A 117 -2.26 -6.39 6.13
N ALA A 118 -3.25 -5.55 5.81
CA ALA A 118 -3.00 -4.19 5.31
C ALA A 118 -2.21 -3.35 6.33
N HIS A 119 -2.61 -3.38 7.60
CA HIS A 119 -1.95 -2.60 8.65
C HIS A 119 -0.55 -3.07 8.97
N ALA A 120 -0.26 -4.38 8.81
CA ALA A 120 1.09 -4.91 8.91
C ALA A 120 2.00 -4.34 7.81
N TYR A 121 1.54 -4.34 6.56
CA TYR A 121 2.29 -3.75 5.45
C TYR A 121 2.47 -2.22 5.60
N LEU A 122 1.45 -1.51 6.08
CA LEU A 122 1.57 -0.08 6.34
C LEU A 122 2.57 0.22 7.47
N LEU A 123 2.63 -0.59 8.54
CA LEU A 123 3.68 -0.46 9.57
C LEU A 123 5.07 -0.66 8.99
N ALA A 124 5.25 -1.69 8.17
CA ALA A 124 6.53 -1.97 7.53
C ALA A 124 6.97 -0.80 6.63
N ALA A 125 6.06 -0.23 5.86
CA ALA A 125 6.34 0.97 5.06
C ALA A 125 6.71 2.18 5.94
N ILE A 126 6.01 2.41 7.05
CA ILE A 126 6.30 3.50 7.98
C ILE A 126 7.67 3.34 8.64
N ALA A 127 8.04 2.11 9.04
CA ALA A 127 9.36 1.80 9.60
C ALA A 127 10.50 2.12 8.61
N LEU A 128 10.20 2.10 7.32
CA LEU A 128 11.10 2.48 6.23
C LEU A 128 10.92 3.95 5.79
N ASN A 129 10.32 4.79 6.65
CA ASN A 129 10.07 6.22 6.46
C ASN A 129 9.13 6.56 5.27
N HIS A 130 8.18 5.69 4.95
CA HIS A 130 7.21 5.97 3.88
C HIS A 130 6.11 6.95 4.35
N ILE A 131 6.20 8.19 3.91
CA ILE A 131 5.32 9.30 4.32
C ILE A 131 3.85 9.04 4.00
N ALA A 132 3.54 8.57 2.78
CA ALA A 132 2.16 8.32 2.39
C ALA A 132 1.53 7.14 3.17
N ALA A 133 2.33 6.19 3.64
CA ALA A 133 1.84 5.08 4.47
C ALA A 133 1.42 5.58 5.85
N LYS A 134 2.18 6.53 6.42
CA LYS A 134 1.85 7.20 7.68
C LYS A 134 0.52 7.96 7.58
N ARG A 135 0.30 8.68 6.47
CA ARG A 135 -0.98 9.37 6.16
C ARG A 135 -2.15 8.39 6.08
N LEU A 136 -1.98 7.32 5.31
CA LEU A 136 -3.02 6.32 5.11
C LEU A 136 -3.38 5.59 6.42
N ARG A 137 -2.39 5.33 7.28
CA ARG A 137 -2.61 4.79 8.62
C ARG A 137 -3.36 5.80 9.50
N GLY A 138 -3.00 7.08 9.47
CA GLY A 138 -3.73 8.15 10.16
C GLY A 138 -5.20 8.22 9.73
N LEU A 139 -5.47 8.16 8.42
CA LEU A 139 -6.83 8.07 7.88
C LEU A 139 -7.60 6.84 8.38
N SER A 140 -6.92 5.71 8.55
CA SER A 140 -7.54 4.49 9.04
C SER A 140 -7.99 4.63 10.49
N PHE A 141 -7.22 5.31 11.34
CA PHE A 141 -7.63 5.66 12.70
C PHE A 141 -8.82 6.64 12.71
N ILE A 142 -8.80 7.67 11.86
CA ILE A 142 -9.90 8.66 11.80
C ILE A 142 -11.23 8.00 11.43
N ASN A 143 -11.20 7.04 10.51
CA ASN A 143 -12.41 6.43 9.94
C ASN A 143 -12.76 5.06 10.54
N GLY A 144 -11.95 4.51 11.44
CA GLY A 144 -12.15 3.17 11.99
C GLY A 144 -12.01 2.05 10.96
N TRP A 145 -11.04 2.17 10.04
CA TRP A 145 -10.79 1.15 9.01
C TRP A 145 -9.92 0.03 9.57
N GLY A 146 -10.56 -0.94 10.23
CA GLY A 146 -9.88 -2.08 10.84
C GLY A 146 -9.09 -1.77 12.10
N LEU A 147 -9.24 -0.55 12.63
CA LEU A 147 -8.69 -0.07 13.88
C LEU A 147 -9.83 0.57 14.68
N GLU A 148 -9.67 0.66 15.99
CA GLU A 148 -10.56 1.49 16.79
C GLU A 148 -10.45 2.94 16.34
N ALA A 149 -11.61 3.61 16.23
CA ALA A 149 -11.66 4.96 15.72
C ALA A 149 -11.06 5.94 16.74
N ASP A 150 -9.84 6.39 16.47
CA ASP A 150 -9.12 7.38 17.27
C ASP A 150 -8.73 8.57 16.39
N LYS A 151 -9.58 9.59 16.37
CA LYS A 151 -9.31 10.82 15.64
C LYS A 151 -8.03 11.50 16.13
N LYS A 152 -7.70 11.38 17.41
CA LYS A 152 -6.52 12.05 17.96
C LYS A 152 -5.26 11.40 17.42
N THR A 153 -5.08 10.10 17.57
CA THR A 153 -3.92 9.41 16.99
C THR A 153 -3.87 9.56 15.47
N GLY A 154 -5.03 9.54 14.81
CA GLY A 154 -5.11 9.73 13.37
C GLY A 154 -4.57 11.08 12.89
N PHE A 155 -4.96 12.19 13.52
CA PHE A 155 -4.42 13.51 13.17
C PHE A 155 -2.94 13.67 13.53
N GLU A 156 -2.49 13.14 14.66
CA GLU A 156 -1.07 13.14 15.05
C GLU A 156 -0.20 12.48 13.96
N LEU A 157 -0.61 11.33 13.43
CA LEU A 157 0.13 10.66 12.34
C LEU A 157 0.16 11.49 11.06
N ILE A 158 -0.95 12.14 10.70
CA ILE A 158 -1.01 12.99 9.51
C ILE A 158 -0.10 14.22 9.70
N VAL A 159 -0.14 14.89 10.85
CA VAL A 159 0.73 16.04 11.14
C VAL A 159 2.20 15.64 11.12
N ALA A 160 2.57 14.55 11.80
CA ALA A 160 3.95 14.03 11.79
C ALA A 160 4.43 13.74 10.35
N SER A 161 3.56 13.20 9.49
CA SER A 161 3.91 12.97 8.08
C SER A 161 4.11 14.25 7.26
N ILE A 162 3.49 15.37 7.66
CA ILE A 162 3.63 16.66 6.97
C ILE A 162 4.90 17.36 7.44
N GLU A 163 5.20 17.26 8.73
CA GLU A 163 6.46 17.73 9.32
C GLU A 163 7.66 17.02 8.69
N GLU A 164 7.61 15.71 8.56
CA GLU A 164 8.67 14.92 7.92
C GLU A 164 8.88 15.25 6.44
N GLU A 165 7.81 15.57 5.70
CA GLU A 165 7.90 16.01 4.29
C GLU A 165 8.25 17.51 4.17
N GLY A 166 8.27 18.27 5.27
CA GLY A 166 8.44 19.73 5.26
C GLY A 166 7.36 20.48 4.46
N SER A 167 6.19 19.87 4.24
CA SER A 167 5.20 20.31 3.25
C SER A 167 4.03 21.09 3.86
N TRP A 168 4.33 21.94 4.84
CA TRP A 168 3.33 22.77 5.54
C TRP A 168 2.61 23.77 4.62
N ASP A 169 3.28 24.20 3.56
CA ASP A 169 2.73 25.02 2.49
C ASP A 169 1.66 24.30 1.66
N ARG A 170 1.68 22.95 1.64
CA ARG A 170 0.79 22.10 0.84
C ARG A 170 -0.32 21.41 1.64
N VAL A 171 -0.49 21.78 2.91
CA VAL A 171 -1.51 21.18 3.79
C VAL A 171 -2.91 21.19 3.15
N PRO A 172 -3.39 22.29 2.55
CA PRO A 172 -4.70 22.29 1.91
C PRO A 172 -4.84 21.26 0.78
N GLN A 173 -3.81 21.12 -0.07
CA GLN A 173 -3.79 20.18 -1.18
C GLN A 173 -3.71 18.73 -0.69
N ILE A 174 -2.88 18.46 0.33
CA ILE A 174 -2.75 17.15 0.98
C ILE A 174 -4.10 16.75 1.60
N PHE A 175 -4.81 17.66 2.24
CA PHE A 175 -6.10 17.36 2.85
C PHE A 175 -7.21 17.16 1.82
N ALA A 176 -7.21 17.97 0.77
CA ALA A 176 -8.15 17.82 -0.32
C ALA A 176 -7.99 16.44 -0.98
N SER A 177 -6.76 15.98 -1.24
CA SER A 177 -6.52 14.67 -1.85
C SER A 177 -6.90 13.49 -0.93
N MET A 178 -6.90 13.69 0.39
CA MET A 178 -7.33 12.71 1.38
C MET A 178 -8.82 12.78 1.75
N GLY A 179 -9.58 13.74 1.21
CA GLY A 179 -10.98 13.94 1.56
C GLY A 179 -11.20 14.52 2.97
N LEU A 180 -10.19 15.16 3.55
CA LEU A 180 -10.25 15.83 4.86
C LEU A 180 -10.48 17.34 4.73
N ASN A 181 -11.12 17.79 3.66
CA ASN A 181 -11.31 19.21 3.34
C ASN A 181 -12.34 19.94 4.23
N LYS A 182 -12.87 19.30 5.27
CA LYS A 182 -13.83 19.94 6.18
C LYS A 182 -13.12 20.93 7.12
N PRO A 183 -13.72 22.11 7.38
CA PRO A 183 -13.13 23.12 8.27
C PRO A 183 -12.75 22.61 9.66
N GLU A 184 -13.51 21.64 10.18
CA GLU A 184 -13.28 20.98 11.47
C GLU A 184 -11.95 20.22 11.56
N PHE A 185 -11.43 19.73 10.43
CA PHE A 185 -10.15 19.02 10.38
C PHE A 185 -8.96 19.97 10.30
N PHE A 186 -9.13 21.09 9.59
CA PHE A 186 -8.11 22.14 9.53
C PHE A 186 -7.89 22.82 10.89
N SER A 187 -8.97 23.13 11.62
CA SER A 187 -8.85 23.77 12.94
C SER A 187 -8.14 22.88 13.95
N GLN A 188 -8.45 21.57 13.97
CA GLN A 188 -7.81 20.61 14.86
C GLN A 188 -6.32 20.43 14.57
N ILE A 189 -5.91 20.46 13.30
CA ILE A 189 -4.49 20.34 12.96
C ILE A 189 -3.71 21.63 13.23
N MET A 190 -4.29 22.80 12.96
CA MET A 190 -3.65 24.07 13.30
C MET A 190 -3.48 24.27 14.82
N GLN A 191 -4.40 23.71 15.63
CA GLN A 191 -4.22 23.67 17.08
C GLN A 191 -3.04 22.79 17.49
N ARG A 192 -2.87 21.62 16.85
CA ARG A 192 -1.78 20.69 17.16
C ARG A 192 -0.41 21.19 16.74
N ARG A 193 -0.32 21.88 15.60
CA ARG A 193 0.90 22.59 15.17
C ARG A 193 1.41 23.57 16.24
N LYS A 194 0.53 24.23 16.98
CA LYS A 194 0.92 25.21 18.01
C LYS A 194 1.40 24.56 19.32
N SER A 195 1.09 23.27 19.53
CA SER A 195 1.43 22.53 20.74
C SER A 195 2.63 21.61 20.59
N SER A 196 3.18 21.50 19.38
CA SER A 196 4.40 20.76 19.02
C SER A 196 5.56 21.73 18.85
#